data_AF-A0A443AGB6-F1
#
_entry.id   AF-A0A443AGB6-F1
#
_cell.length_a   1.000
_cell.length_b   1.000
_cell.length_c   1.000
_cell.angle_alpha   90.00
_cell.angle_beta   90.00
_cell.angle_gamma   90.00
#
_symmetry.space_group_name_H-M   'P 1'
#
loop_
_entity.id
_entity.type
_entity.pdbx_description
1 polymer ?
#
loop_
_entity_poly.entity_id
_entity_poly.type
_entity_poly.pdbx_seq_one_letter_code
_entity_poly.pdbx_strand_id
1 'polypeptide(L)'
;MKKRHAEWLKLTANTTSHPAPHPVLIRIFDLPGFETIERKLLLYTSARSELSPSLEFEVNDLSERTFGIIRNDTLFLLPIHYNSLHAASSERWKIEDEFNEHEDQYETSDATDDEAVTILASLGLDFNDSRGQPLRCTRYFCRQAEAAAKGLMGRMPDQAAANLEVWGSALEQAARVHMNKKRQA
;
A
#
# COMPACT_ATOMS: atom_id res chain seq x y z
N MET A 1 23.15 36.35 -37.57
CA MET A 1 22.92 35.16 -36.72
C MET A 1 22.50 35.45 -35.27
N LYS A 2 22.77 36.63 -34.68
CA LYS A 2 22.45 36.90 -33.26
C LYS A 2 20.97 37.12 -32.90
N LYS A 3 20.09 37.43 -33.86
CA LYS A 3 18.66 37.70 -33.60
C LYS A 3 17.82 36.43 -33.36
N ARG A 4 18.09 35.33 -34.09
CA ARG A 4 17.37 34.05 -33.90
C ARG A 4 17.61 33.42 -32.52
N HIS A 5 18.82 33.57 -31.97
CA HIS A 5 19.16 33.02 -30.65
C HIS A 5 18.44 33.78 -29.51
N ALA A 6 18.21 35.09 -29.68
CA ALA A 6 17.47 35.90 -28.71
C ALA A 6 15.95 35.63 -28.73
N GLU A 7 15.40 35.28 -29.90
CA GLU A 7 14.00 34.85 -30.02
C GLU A 7 13.77 33.45 -29.43
N TRP A 8 14.74 32.54 -29.58
CA TRP A 8 14.67 31.20 -28.98
C TRP A 8 14.67 31.24 -27.44
N LEU A 9 15.51 32.09 -26.83
CA LEU A 9 15.55 32.30 -25.38
C LEU A 9 14.25 32.90 -24.81
N LYS A 10 13.54 33.74 -25.57
CA LYS A 10 12.24 34.29 -25.16
C LYS A 10 11.11 33.25 -25.21
N LEU A 11 11.21 32.28 -26.12
CA LEU A 11 10.24 31.17 -26.24
C LEU A 11 10.43 30.12 -25.15
N THR A 12 11.66 29.89 -24.67
CA THR A 12 11.94 28.92 -23.61
C THR A 12 11.83 29.48 -22.19
N ALA A 13 11.95 30.80 -22.01
CA ALA A 13 11.86 31.44 -20.69
C ALA A 13 10.44 31.44 -20.10
N ASN A 14 9.40 31.26 -20.92
CA ASN A 14 8.01 31.16 -20.45
C ASN A 14 7.54 29.73 -20.16
N THR A 15 8.43 28.74 -20.28
CA THR A 15 8.16 27.35 -19.90
C THR A 15 8.80 27.05 -18.55
N THR A 16 8.69 27.95 -17.58
CA THR A 16 8.65 27.50 -16.19
C THR A 16 7.33 26.77 -16.01
N SER A 17 7.32 25.48 -16.36
CA SER A 17 6.32 24.56 -15.87
C SER A 17 6.32 24.73 -14.35
N HIS A 18 5.25 25.30 -13.80
CA HIS A 18 4.98 25.07 -12.38
C HIS A 18 5.08 23.55 -12.17
N PRO A 19 5.91 23.07 -11.23
CA PRO A 19 5.85 21.65 -10.87
C PRO A 19 4.38 21.38 -10.58
N ALA A 20 3.80 20.40 -11.27
CA ALA A 20 2.46 19.94 -10.96
C ALA A 20 2.41 19.74 -9.44
N PRO A 21 1.37 20.23 -8.75
CA PRO A 21 1.26 20.00 -7.32
C PRO A 21 1.46 18.50 -7.09
N HIS A 22 2.50 18.16 -6.31
CA HIS A 22 2.74 16.76 -5.98
C HIS A 22 1.42 16.20 -5.45
N PRO A 23 0.95 15.05 -5.98
CA PRO A 23 -0.27 14.44 -5.46
C PRO A 23 -0.08 14.29 -3.96
N VAL A 24 -1.07 14.77 -3.18
CA VAL A 24 -1.03 14.62 -1.73
C VAL A 24 -1.04 13.13 -1.45
N LEU A 25 0.09 12.60 -0.99
CA LEU A 25 0.23 11.19 -0.69
C LEU A 25 -0.61 10.87 0.54
N ILE A 26 -1.36 9.78 0.47
CA ILE A 26 -2.09 9.23 1.61
C ILE A 26 -1.04 8.55 2.50
N ARG A 27 -0.83 9.11 3.68
CA ARG A 27 0.11 8.55 4.66
C ARG A 27 -0.55 7.33 5.30
N ILE A 28 -0.12 6.14 4.89
CA ILE A 28 -0.69 4.88 5.36
C ILE A 28 -0.51 4.71 6.86
N PHE A 29 0.62 5.15 7.40
CA PHE A 29 0.87 5.12 8.84
C PHE A 29 -0.20 5.86 9.65
N ASP A 30 -0.79 6.91 9.08
CA ASP A 30 -1.79 7.75 9.74
C ASP A 30 -3.22 7.18 9.60
N LEU A 31 -3.40 6.10 8.82
CA LEU A 31 -4.67 5.41 8.71
C LEU A 31 -4.95 4.54 9.95
N PRO A 32 -6.21 4.42 10.39
CA PRO A 32 -6.59 3.63 11.55
C PRO A 32 -6.05 2.20 11.52
N GLY A 33 -5.31 1.81 12.56
CA GLY A 33 -4.82 0.43 12.76
C GLY A 33 -3.40 0.16 12.25
N PHE A 34 -2.87 0.93 11.30
CA PHE A 34 -1.53 0.67 10.73
C PHE A 34 -0.40 0.86 11.74
N GLU A 35 -0.47 1.88 12.60
CA GLU A 35 0.51 2.03 13.69
C GLU A 35 0.52 0.81 14.62
N THR A 36 -0.66 0.24 14.91
CA THR A 36 -0.77 -0.92 15.81
C THR A 36 -0.13 -2.16 15.18
N ILE A 37 -0.38 -2.41 13.90
CA ILE A 37 0.25 -3.51 13.17
C ILE A 37 1.75 -3.30 13.07
N GLU A 38 2.22 -2.09 12.70
CA GLU A 38 3.64 -1.77 12.63
C GLU A 38 4.35 -2.02 13.97
N ARG A 39 3.73 -1.60 15.08
CA ARG A 39 4.26 -1.83 16.43
C ARG A 39 4.31 -3.32 16.79
N LYS A 40 3.27 -4.10 16.44
CA LYS A 40 3.26 -5.55 16.65
C LYS A 40 4.37 -6.23 15.85
N LEU A 41 4.56 -5.83 14.60
CA LEU A 41 5.65 -6.34 13.78
C LEU A 41 7.01 -6.03 14.39
N LEU A 42 7.22 -4.81 14.89
CA LEU A 42 8.47 -4.42 15.55
C LEU A 42 8.80 -5.29 16.78
N LEU A 43 7.78 -5.73 17.53
CA LEU A 43 7.94 -6.52 18.76
C LEU A 43 7.99 -8.04 18.51
N TYR A 44 7.31 -8.53 17.47
CA TYR A 44 6.98 -9.94 17.32
C TYR A 44 7.41 -10.57 15.98
N THR A 45 8.13 -9.88 15.09
CA THR A 45 8.73 -10.56 13.93
C THR A 45 9.73 -11.61 14.42
N SER A 46 9.35 -12.89 14.27
CA SER A 46 10.20 -14.03 14.58
C SER A 46 11.45 -14.02 13.70
N ALA A 47 12.51 -14.73 14.12
CA ALA A 47 13.75 -14.86 13.35
C ALA A 47 13.57 -15.48 11.94
N ARG A 48 12.37 -16.01 11.62
CA ARG A 48 12.02 -16.58 10.31
C ARG A 48 11.13 -15.67 9.46
N SER A 49 10.81 -14.47 9.94
CA SER A 49 9.97 -13.49 9.22
C SER A 49 8.56 -14.00 8.85
N GLU A 50 8.09 -15.06 9.50
CA GLU A 50 6.72 -15.57 9.40
C GLU A 50 5.80 -14.86 10.41
N LEU A 51 4.62 -14.45 9.95
CA LEU A 51 3.57 -13.92 10.80
C LEU A 51 2.99 -15.02 11.69
N SER A 52 2.62 -14.68 12.92
CA SER A 52 1.76 -15.57 13.70
C SER A 52 0.36 -15.61 13.06
N PRO A 53 -0.38 -16.72 13.15
CA PRO A 53 -1.73 -16.83 12.57
C PRO A 53 -2.69 -15.72 13.05
N SER A 54 -2.54 -15.28 14.31
CA SER A 54 -3.33 -14.17 14.85
C SER A 54 -3.00 -12.84 14.18
N LEU A 55 -1.71 -12.58 13.92
CA LEU A 55 -1.29 -11.35 13.27
C LEU A 55 -1.64 -11.34 11.78
N GLU A 56 -1.59 -12.50 11.12
CA GLU A 56 -2.07 -12.66 9.74
C GLU A 56 -3.57 -12.32 9.61
N PHE A 57 -4.40 -12.81 10.55
CA PHE A 57 -5.82 -12.46 10.58
C PHE A 57 -6.04 -10.94 10.75
N GLU A 58 -5.30 -10.31 11.67
CA GLU A 58 -5.39 -8.86 11.88
C GLU A 58 -4.92 -8.05 10.66
N VAL A 59 -3.89 -8.52 9.95
CA VAL A 59 -3.43 -7.93 8.70
C VAL A 59 -4.51 -8.01 7.63
N ASN A 60 -5.13 -9.18 7.47
CA ASN A 60 -6.21 -9.38 6.50
C ASN A 60 -7.43 -8.52 6.83
N ASP A 61 -7.86 -8.47 8.09
CA ASP A 61 -8.97 -7.61 8.53
C ASP A 61 -8.68 -6.12 8.26
N LEU A 62 -7.47 -5.66 8.58
CA LEU A 62 -7.09 -4.28 8.32
C LEU A 62 -7.03 -3.98 6.81
N SER A 63 -6.53 -4.94 6.01
CA SER A 63 -6.46 -4.83 4.55
C SER A 63 -7.85 -4.71 3.95
N GLU A 64 -8.79 -5.57 4.38
CA GLU A 64 -10.16 -5.56 3.91
C GLU A 64 -10.89 -4.26 4.29
N ARG A 65 -10.73 -3.77 5.52
CA ARG A 65 -11.33 -2.49 5.92
C ARG A 65 -10.79 -1.30 5.12
N THR A 66 -9.48 -1.28 4.88
CA THR A 66 -8.78 -0.16 4.24
C THR A 66 -8.95 -0.18 2.71
N PHE A 67 -8.61 -1.30 2.09
CA PHE A 67 -8.54 -1.47 0.64
C PHE A 67 -9.73 -2.23 0.05
N GLY A 68 -10.59 -2.83 0.89
CA GLY A 68 -11.72 -3.64 0.43
C GLY A 68 -11.35 -5.05 -0.05
N ILE A 69 -10.07 -5.44 0.07
CA ILE A 69 -9.52 -6.71 -0.39
C ILE A 69 -8.38 -7.17 0.53
N ILE A 70 -8.05 -8.45 0.46
CA ILE A 70 -6.89 -9.06 1.13
C ILE A 70 -5.84 -9.50 0.11
N ARG A 71 -4.63 -9.84 0.57
CA ARG A 71 -3.53 -10.28 -0.31
C ARG A 71 -3.94 -11.45 -1.20
N ASN A 72 -4.64 -12.42 -0.63
CA ASN A 72 -5.04 -13.63 -1.37
C ASN A 72 -5.98 -13.36 -2.54
N ASP A 73 -6.74 -12.26 -2.51
CA ASP A 73 -7.62 -11.87 -3.63
C ASP A 73 -6.81 -11.49 -4.88
N THR A 74 -5.55 -11.07 -4.69
CA THR A 74 -4.66 -10.60 -5.76
C THR A 74 -3.78 -11.71 -6.35
N LEU A 75 -3.87 -12.94 -5.83
CA LEU A 75 -3.02 -14.07 -6.25
C LEU A 75 -3.65 -14.85 -7.40
N PHE A 76 -2.81 -15.31 -8.33
CA PHE A 76 -3.26 -16.24 -9.36
C PHE A 76 -3.56 -17.62 -8.75
N LEU A 77 -4.76 -18.15 -9.02
CA LEU A 77 -5.15 -19.48 -8.59
C LEU A 77 -4.80 -20.49 -9.68
N LEU A 78 -3.74 -21.27 -9.44
CA LEU A 78 -3.37 -22.36 -10.33
C LEU A 78 -4.50 -23.41 -10.40
N PRO A 79 -4.85 -23.91 -11.60
CA PRO A 79 -5.80 -25.00 -11.75
C PRO A 79 -5.39 -26.24 -10.93
N ILE A 80 -6.37 -26.94 -10.34
CA ILE A 80 -6.13 -28.08 -9.44
C ILE A 80 -5.22 -29.15 -10.08
N HIS A 81 -5.36 -29.39 -11.39
CA HIS A 81 -4.60 -30.38 -12.13
C HIS A 81 -3.25 -29.89 -12.65
N TYR A 82 -2.87 -28.62 -12.44
CA TYR A 82 -1.61 -28.05 -12.93
C TYR A 82 -0.39 -28.92 -12.57
N ASN A 83 -0.29 -29.37 -11.31
CA ASN A 83 0.80 -30.20 -10.84
C ASN A 83 0.85 -31.60 -11.47
N SER A 84 -0.24 -32.05 -12.09
CA SER A 84 -0.30 -33.32 -12.82
C SER A 84 0.07 -33.21 -14.29
N LEU A 85 0.18 -31.98 -14.83
CA LEU A 85 0.57 -31.75 -16.21
C LEU A 85 2.07 -31.96 -16.41
N HIS A 86 2.40 -32.65 -17.50
CA HIS A 86 3.79 -32.79 -17.94
C HIS A 86 4.43 -31.43 -18.22
N ALA A 87 5.69 -31.25 -17.83
CA ALA A 87 6.42 -29.98 -17.96
C ALA A 87 6.44 -29.40 -19.39
N ALA A 88 6.47 -30.26 -20.39
CA ALA A 88 6.47 -29.88 -21.82
C ALA A 88 5.08 -29.91 -22.47
N SER A 89 3.99 -29.97 -21.68
CA SER A 89 2.65 -29.94 -22.27
C SER A 89 2.28 -28.52 -22.67
N SER A 90 1.60 -28.37 -23.82
CA SER A 90 1.10 -27.07 -24.27
C SER A 90 0.08 -26.45 -23.32
N GLU A 91 -0.64 -27.29 -22.56
CA GLU A 91 -1.58 -26.82 -21.54
C GLU A 91 -0.86 -26.18 -20.36
N ARG A 92 0.25 -26.80 -19.91
CA ARG A 92 1.03 -26.23 -18.81
C ARG A 92 1.65 -24.89 -19.19
N TRP A 93 2.19 -24.78 -20.41
CA TRP A 93 2.75 -23.50 -20.88
C TRP A 93 1.70 -22.40 -20.93
N LYS A 94 0.47 -22.69 -21.35
CA LYS A 94 -0.61 -21.69 -21.33
C LYS A 94 -0.93 -21.22 -19.91
N ILE A 95 -0.98 -22.14 -18.93
CA ILE A 95 -1.22 -21.76 -17.52
C ILE A 95 -0.06 -20.92 -16.99
N GLU A 96 1.18 -21.25 -17.34
CA GLU A 96 2.37 -20.48 -16.96
C GLU A 96 2.36 -19.08 -17.61
N ASP A 97 1.95 -18.97 -18.87
CA ASP A 97 1.77 -17.70 -19.57
C ASP A 97 0.69 -16.83 -18.87
N GLU A 98 -0.49 -17.41 -18.57
CA GLU A 98 -1.55 -16.73 -17.83
C GLU A 98 -1.11 -16.28 -16.43
N PHE A 99 -0.32 -17.11 -15.74
CA PHE A 99 0.28 -16.76 -14.46
C PHE A 99 1.23 -15.56 -14.59
N ASN A 100 2.12 -15.57 -15.58
CA ASN A 100 3.06 -14.46 -15.80
C ASN A 100 2.32 -13.16 -16.16
N GLU A 101 1.33 -13.22 -17.06
CA GLU A 101 0.50 -12.07 -17.42
C GLU A 101 -0.27 -11.50 -16.22
N HIS A 102 -0.65 -12.34 -15.26
CA HIS A 102 -1.27 -11.90 -14.01
C HIS A 102 -0.26 -11.23 -13.07
N GLU A 103 0.92 -11.83 -12.87
CA GLU A 103 1.96 -11.28 -11.99
C GLU A 103 2.52 -9.95 -12.52
N ASP A 104 2.65 -9.79 -13.85
CA ASP A 104 3.11 -8.56 -14.50
C ASP A 104 2.24 -7.33 -14.20
N GLN A 105 1.02 -7.53 -13.69
CA GLN A 105 0.15 -6.42 -13.26
C GLN A 105 0.62 -5.76 -11.96
N TYR A 106 1.44 -6.46 -11.17
CA TYR A 106 1.82 -6.11 -9.80
C TYR A 106 3.33 -5.97 -9.65
N GLU A 107 3.83 -4.75 -9.80
CA GLU A 107 5.26 -4.41 -9.71
C GLU A 107 5.80 -4.63 -8.29
N THR A 108 4.96 -4.54 -7.26
CA THR A 108 5.38 -4.73 -5.86
C THR A 108 5.61 -6.20 -5.47
N SER A 109 5.31 -7.16 -6.35
CA SER A 109 5.32 -8.60 -6.04
C SER A 109 6.72 -9.14 -5.79
N ASP A 110 7.68 -8.69 -6.60
CA ASP A 110 9.09 -9.07 -6.52
C ASP A 110 9.97 -7.94 -5.97
N ALA A 111 9.36 -6.81 -5.59
CA ALA A 111 10.05 -5.65 -5.08
C ALA A 111 10.55 -5.87 -3.64
N THR A 112 11.73 -5.34 -3.35
CA THR A 112 12.16 -5.12 -1.96
C THR A 112 11.28 -4.06 -1.28
N ASP A 113 11.30 -3.98 0.06
CA ASP A 113 10.49 -2.98 0.78
C ASP A 113 10.81 -1.55 0.31
N ASP A 114 12.08 -1.23 0.03
CA ASP A 114 12.51 0.09 -0.48
C ASP A 114 11.97 0.39 -1.90
N GLU A 115 11.96 -0.61 -2.77
CA GLU A 115 11.39 -0.49 -4.12
C GLU A 115 9.87 -0.38 -4.06
N ALA A 116 9.23 -1.18 -3.22
CA ALA A 116 7.78 -1.20 -3.04
C ALA A 116 7.26 0.16 -2.56
N VAL A 117 7.91 0.80 -1.58
CA VAL A 117 7.48 2.15 -1.15
C VAL A 117 7.65 3.20 -2.24
N THR A 118 8.64 3.05 -3.12
CA THR A 118 8.87 3.96 -4.25
C THR A 118 7.75 3.80 -5.30
N ILE A 119 7.40 2.56 -5.63
CA ILE A 119 6.28 2.23 -6.52
C ILE A 119 4.97 2.80 -5.95
N LEU A 120 4.68 2.50 -4.68
CA LEU A 120 3.44 2.93 -4.01
C LEU A 120 3.34 4.46 -3.88
N ALA A 121 4.47 5.15 -3.66
CA ALA A 121 4.50 6.60 -3.64
C ALA A 121 4.12 7.20 -5.01
N SER A 122 4.56 6.58 -6.11
CA SER A 122 4.14 6.99 -7.47
C SER A 122 2.64 6.80 -7.71
N LEU A 123 2.03 5.87 -6.97
CA LEU A 123 0.60 5.55 -6.99
C LEU A 123 -0.22 6.34 -5.94
N GLY A 124 0.41 7.27 -5.21
CA GLY A 124 -0.28 8.15 -4.27
C GLY A 124 -0.34 7.66 -2.82
N LEU A 125 0.37 6.59 -2.46
CA LEU A 125 0.39 6.01 -1.12
C LEU A 125 1.78 6.11 -0.48
N ASP A 126 1.87 6.74 0.69
CA ASP A 126 3.13 6.87 1.43
C ASP A 126 3.20 5.81 2.54
N PHE A 127 4.09 4.84 2.36
CA PHE A 127 4.40 3.74 3.29
C PHE A 127 5.71 3.99 4.07
N ASN A 128 6.15 5.25 4.20
CA ASN A 128 7.33 5.59 5.00
C ASN A 128 6.98 6.02 6.43
N ASP A 129 7.87 5.70 7.36
CA ASP A 129 7.86 6.26 8.71
C ASP A 129 8.29 7.74 8.72
N SER A 130 8.28 8.37 9.90
CA SER A 130 8.68 9.77 10.07
C SER A 130 10.15 10.07 9.75
N ARG A 131 10.99 9.03 9.58
CA ARG A 131 12.41 9.13 9.21
C ARG A 131 12.62 8.82 7.73
N GLY A 132 11.56 8.57 6.96
CA GLY A 132 11.65 8.21 5.56
C GLY A 132 12.12 6.77 5.32
N GLN A 133 11.89 5.87 6.29
CA GLN A 133 12.18 4.44 6.13
C GLN A 133 10.90 3.66 5.83
N PRO A 134 10.93 2.60 5.01
CA PRO A 134 9.77 1.76 4.80
C PRO A 134 9.19 1.23 6.11
N LEU A 135 7.87 1.25 6.23
CA LEU A 135 7.17 0.55 7.30
C LEU A 135 7.39 -0.96 7.14
N ARG A 136 7.55 -1.71 8.23
CA ARG A 136 7.65 -3.18 8.19
C ARG A 136 6.36 -3.81 7.67
N CYS A 137 5.23 -3.13 7.86
CA CYS A 137 3.97 -3.60 7.35
C CYS A 137 3.88 -3.55 5.80
N THR A 138 4.75 -2.80 5.11
CA THR A 138 4.74 -2.65 3.65
C THR A 138 4.61 -3.98 2.92
N ARG A 139 5.46 -4.96 3.23
CA ARG A 139 5.44 -6.29 2.59
C ARG A 139 4.12 -7.07 2.67
N TYR A 140 3.24 -6.71 3.60
CA TYR A 140 1.96 -7.39 3.83
C TYR A 140 0.78 -6.66 3.20
N PHE A 141 0.96 -5.40 2.79
CA PHE A 141 -0.09 -4.56 2.22
C PHE A 141 0.24 -4.04 0.82
N CYS A 142 1.50 -4.12 0.36
CA CYS A 142 1.96 -3.50 -0.88
C CYS A 142 1.13 -3.94 -2.10
N ARG A 143 0.86 -5.24 -2.23
CA ARG A 143 0.14 -5.77 -3.38
C ARG A 143 -1.33 -5.35 -3.41
N GLN A 144 -2.02 -5.37 -2.27
CA GLN A 144 -3.39 -4.89 -2.17
C GLN A 144 -3.49 -3.38 -2.40
N ALA A 145 -2.54 -2.63 -1.86
CA ALA A 145 -2.42 -1.19 -2.04
C ALA A 145 -2.19 -0.83 -3.52
N GLU A 146 -1.31 -1.57 -4.20
CA GLU A 146 -1.08 -1.43 -5.64
C GLU A 146 -2.34 -1.77 -6.44
N ALA A 147 -3.00 -2.88 -6.14
CA ALA A 147 -4.25 -3.29 -6.80
C ALA A 147 -5.33 -2.20 -6.70
N ALA A 148 -5.50 -1.65 -5.50
CA ALA A 148 -6.43 -0.56 -5.21
C ALA A 148 -6.07 0.73 -5.95
N ALA A 149 -4.79 1.08 -5.99
CA ALA A 149 -4.33 2.31 -6.64
C ALA A 149 -4.35 2.24 -8.17
N LYS A 150 -4.07 1.07 -8.75
CA LYS A 150 -4.21 0.82 -10.20
C LYS A 150 -5.67 0.62 -10.63
N GLY A 151 -6.59 0.50 -9.68
CA GLY A 151 -8.02 0.28 -9.96
C GLY A 151 -8.33 -1.13 -10.48
N LEU A 152 -7.45 -2.10 -10.23
CA LEU A 152 -7.64 -3.51 -10.61
C LEU A 152 -8.68 -4.18 -9.69
N MET A 153 -8.53 -3.96 -8.39
CA MET A 153 -9.38 -4.56 -7.35
C MET A 153 -9.44 -3.64 -6.12
N GLY A 154 -10.49 -3.76 -5.32
CA GLY A 154 -10.61 -2.98 -4.08
C GLY A 154 -10.85 -1.49 -4.32
N ARG A 155 -10.40 -0.67 -3.37
CA ARG A 155 -10.59 0.78 -3.36
C ARG A 155 -9.43 1.50 -2.68
N MET A 156 -9.13 2.71 -3.15
CA MET A 156 -8.20 3.61 -2.44
C MET A 156 -8.80 4.05 -1.10
N PRO A 157 -7.99 4.11 -0.03
CA PRO A 157 -8.45 4.63 1.26
C PRO A 157 -8.81 6.11 1.16
N ASP A 158 -9.81 6.55 1.93
CA ASP A 158 -10.18 7.96 2.03
C ASP A 158 -9.56 8.57 3.30
N GLN A 159 -8.55 9.42 3.12
CA GLN A 159 -7.86 10.10 4.21
C GLN A 159 -8.81 10.99 5.03
N ALA A 160 -9.83 11.61 4.42
CA ALA A 160 -10.75 12.48 5.14
C ALA A 160 -11.67 11.66 6.05
N ALA A 161 -12.18 10.53 5.55
CA ALA A 161 -12.96 9.59 6.36
C ALA A 161 -12.12 8.99 7.49
N ALA A 162 -10.88 8.60 7.20
CA ALA A 162 -9.94 8.08 8.19
C ALA A 162 -9.66 9.09 9.32
N ASN A 163 -9.41 10.35 8.97
CA ASN A 163 -9.16 11.42 9.95
C ASN A 163 -10.37 11.65 10.88
N LEU A 164 -11.60 11.55 10.35
CA LEU A 164 -12.82 11.66 11.15
C LEU A 164 -12.97 10.51 12.15
N GLU A 165 -12.65 9.28 11.76
CA GLU A 165 -12.67 8.11 12.64
C GLU A 165 -11.65 8.23 13.78
N VAL A 166 -10.43 8.65 13.47
CA VAL A 166 -9.38 8.90 14.48
C VAL A 166 -9.84 9.97 15.47
N TRP A 167 -10.43 11.06 14.98
CA TRP A 167 -10.92 12.14 15.83
C TRP A 167 -12.10 11.71 16.72
N GLY A 168 -13.05 10.95 16.16
CA GLY A 168 -14.16 10.37 16.91
C GLY A 168 -13.69 9.45 18.03
N SER A 169 -12.74 8.56 17.74
CA SER A 169 -12.16 7.64 18.73
C SER A 169 -11.42 8.39 19.86
N ALA A 170 -10.66 9.44 19.51
CA ALA A 170 -9.97 10.28 20.49
C ALA A 170 -10.96 11.01 21.42
N LEU A 171 -12.08 11.52 20.88
CA LEU A 171 -13.13 12.15 21.67
C LEU A 171 -13.82 11.18 22.62
N GLU A 172 -14.14 9.97 22.17
CA GLU A 172 -14.73 8.93 23.03
C GLU A 172 -13.79 8.54 24.17
N GLN A 173 -12.49 8.40 23.88
CA GLN A 173 -11.49 8.07 24.88
C GLN A 173 -11.33 9.20 25.90
N ALA A 174 -11.30 10.46 25.45
CA ALA A 174 -11.28 11.63 26.33
C ALA A 174 -12.55 11.70 27.22
N ALA A 175 -13.72 11.41 26.65
CA ALA A 175 -14.99 11.37 27.39
C ALA A 175 -14.99 10.26 28.46
N ARG A 176 -14.50 9.07 28.14
CA ARG A 176 -14.35 7.96 29.10
C ARG A 176 -13.41 8.32 30.24
N VAL A 177 -12.26 8.92 29.94
CA VAL A 177 -11.30 9.39 30.97
C VAL A 177 -11.94 10.42 31.89
N HIS A 178 -12.67 11.39 31.34
CA HIS A 178 -13.35 12.42 32.13
C HIS A 178 -14.46 11.84 33.02
N MET A 179 -15.27 10.92 32.51
CA MET A 179 -16.31 10.22 33.30
C MET A 179 -15.72 9.38 34.43
N ASN A 180 -14.60 8.70 34.18
CA ASN A 180 -13.90 7.92 35.20
C ASN A 180 -13.27 8.80 36.29
N LYS A 181 -12.72 9.97 35.94
CA LYS A 181 -12.23 10.96 36.92
C LYS A 181 -13.36 11.50 37.80
N LYS A 182 -14.55 11.76 37.24
CA LYS A 182 -15.74 12.19 38.02
C LYS A 182 -16.30 11.11 38.96
N ARG A 183 -16.02 9.83 38.71
CA ARG A 183 -16.45 8.72 39.57
C ARG A 183 -15.49 8.43 40.73
N GLN A 184 -14.26 8.95 40.68
CA GLN A 184 -13.22 8.75 41.70
C GLN A 184 -13.03 9.96 42.62
N ALA A 185 -13.78 11.05 42.39
CA ALA A 185 -13.87 12.24 43.24
C ALA A 185 -15.21 12.23 43.98
#